data_AF-A0A924X7F5-F1
#
_entry.id   AF-A0A924X7F5-F1
#
_cell.length_a   1.000
_cell.length_b   1.000
_cell.length_c   1.000
_cell.angle_alpha   90.00
_cell.angle_beta   90.00
_cell.angle_gamma   90.00
#
_symmetry.space_group_name_H-M   'P 1'
#
loop_
_entity.id
_entity.type
_entity.pdbx_description
1 polymer ?
#
loop_
_entity_poly.entity_id
_entity_poly.type
_entity_poly.pdbx_seq_one_letter_code
_entity_poly.pdbx_strand_id
1 'polypeptide(L)'
;MPGRRKDNSDACGIAQFPVDEDEPEVTITVSTRRNGASPIIQNVNGARGFPRSAGDDSVRIVVRDGEVVITVRTSSTDDGIARPLVRIEPEIGESAPSRRRSRGRALLPVPFVGFTTVAADKMGQGYGNFTLRADLAESYATVHAEVKALGGVLTSSGALRSLKEPATPGRSKTSLHYTGRAIDLFINTGMQGALDRYMVTRSGGTDSNPEWKLYCVAIAPLVNDPLYQAELIEEGELDCAIWEKGTGYATVRRRATYFCLTDLLAAQGWLPIPARKDWKTNYLSCEWWHFQHHTGLVTGRSRFGDELLQVWSAELVRASGLMLDAVWAGRSFRAPARAVAVRSPNLSLERSARTTKRRPKESARPAQQQRKRRRARPGKAAN
;
A
#
# COMPACT_ATOMS: atom_id res chain seq x y z
N MET A 1 52.93 48.71 -25.46
CA MET A 1 53.15 47.86 -26.64
C MET A 1 52.53 46.49 -26.38
N PRO A 2 51.37 46.16 -26.99
CA PRO A 2 50.75 44.84 -26.85
C PRO A 2 51.31 43.88 -27.90
N GLY A 3 51.79 42.72 -27.46
CA GLY A 3 52.28 41.62 -28.30
C GLY A 3 51.19 40.57 -28.54
N ARG A 4 51.00 40.22 -29.82
CA ARG A 4 49.95 39.38 -30.39
C ARG A 4 50.04 37.89 -30.06
N ARG A 5 48.86 37.28 -30.16
CA ARG A 5 48.47 35.86 -30.29
C ARG A 5 49.45 34.95 -31.05
N LYS A 6 49.50 33.68 -30.63
CA LYS A 6 49.37 32.52 -31.53
C LYS A 6 48.47 31.47 -30.88
N ASP A 7 47.43 31.13 -31.62
CA ASP A 7 46.49 30.04 -31.38
C ASP A 7 47.17 28.71 -31.75
N ASN A 8 47.04 27.67 -30.91
CA ASN A 8 47.25 26.28 -31.29
C ASN A 8 45.95 25.53 -31.00
N SER A 9 45.33 25.06 -32.08
CA SER A 9 44.15 24.20 -32.08
C SER A 9 44.63 22.79 -32.34
N ASP A 10 44.67 21.96 -31.31
CA ASP A 10 44.87 20.51 -31.45
C ASP A 10 43.50 19.84 -31.47
N ALA A 11 43.21 19.21 -32.61
CA ALA A 11 42.05 18.40 -32.87
C ALA A 11 42.16 17.06 -32.12
N CYS A 12 41.21 16.78 -31.23
CA CYS A 12 40.99 15.44 -30.69
C CYS A 12 39.87 14.78 -31.50
N GLY A 13 40.24 13.85 -32.39
CA GLY A 13 39.30 13.06 -33.17
C GLY A 13 38.69 11.95 -32.31
N ILE A 14 37.36 11.94 -32.18
CA ILE A 14 36.61 10.82 -31.63
C ILE A 14 36.28 9.88 -32.79
N ALA A 15 36.94 8.73 -32.85
CA ALA A 15 36.52 7.62 -33.67
C ALA A 15 35.37 6.89 -32.97
N GLN A 16 34.19 6.87 -33.59
CA GLN A 16 33.07 6.02 -33.16
C GLN A 16 33.25 4.63 -33.80
N PHE A 17 33.35 3.60 -32.97
CA PHE A 17 33.23 2.21 -33.38
C PHE A 17 31.76 1.79 -33.28
N PRO A 18 31.20 1.04 -34.25
CA PRO A 18 29.88 0.44 -34.09
C PRO A 18 29.99 -0.68 -33.04
N VAL A 19 29.06 -0.68 -32.10
CA VAL A 19 28.87 -1.79 -31.17
C VAL A 19 27.97 -2.80 -31.88
N ASP A 20 28.52 -3.97 -32.20
CA ASP A 20 27.76 -5.15 -32.60
C ASP A 20 26.99 -5.64 -31.35
N GLU A 21 25.67 -5.51 -31.35
CA GLU A 21 24.77 -6.16 -30.39
C GLU A 21 24.32 -7.50 -30.97
N ASP A 22 25.07 -8.56 -30.63
CA ASP A 22 24.67 -9.93 -30.89
C ASP A 22 23.98 -10.55 -29.66
N GLU A 23 22.77 -11.04 -29.93
CA GLU A 23 22.06 -12.19 -29.36
C GLU A 23 20.87 -12.01 -28.40
N PRO A 24 19.86 -12.90 -28.54
CA PRO A 24 18.48 -12.62 -28.19
C PRO A 24 18.13 -13.09 -26.78
N GLU A 25 17.19 -12.39 -26.14
CA GLU A 25 16.62 -12.81 -24.86
C GLU A 25 15.18 -13.27 -25.04
N VAL A 26 14.91 -14.53 -24.72
CA VAL A 26 13.64 -14.96 -24.09
C VAL A 26 13.94 -16.20 -23.25
N THR A 27 13.67 -16.18 -21.93
CA THR A 27 13.08 -17.36 -21.26
C THR A 27 12.31 -16.95 -20.01
N ILE A 28 11.01 -17.24 -20.04
CA ILE A 28 10.08 -17.15 -18.91
C ILE A 28 10.11 -18.50 -18.18
N THR A 29 10.55 -18.53 -16.92
CA THR A 29 10.43 -19.72 -16.07
C THR A 29 9.37 -19.53 -15.02
N VAL A 30 8.29 -20.32 -15.12
CA VAL A 30 7.25 -20.44 -14.10
C VAL A 30 7.39 -21.81 -13.46
N SER A 31 7.60 -21.87 -12.14
CA SER A 31 7.38 -23.10 -11.40
C SER A 31 6.60 -22.84 -10.11
N THR A 32 5.51 -23.59 -9.97
CA THR A 32 4.81 -23.82 -8.71
C THR A 32 4.80 -25.33 -8.46
N ARG A 33 5.04 -25.74 -7.20
CA ARG A 33 4.89 -27.14 -6.77
C ARG A 33 3.77 -27.29 -5.75
N ARG A 34 2.89 -28.26 -5.97
CA ARG A 34 2.81 -29.49 -5.14
C ARG A 34 2.05 -30.60 -5.88
N ASN A 35 2.47 -31.84 -5.60
CA ASN A 35 1.95 -33.15 -6.02
C ASN A 35 2.43 -33.71 -7.38
N GLY A 36 3.61 -34.33 -7.34
CA GLY A 36 3.72 -35.79 -7.58
C GLY A 36 3.54 -36.37 -8.98
N ALA A 37 3.45 -35.59 -10.05
CA ALA A 37 3.49 -36.12 -11.43
C ALA A 37 4.46 -35.31 -12.29
N SER A 38 5.33 -36.01 -13.04
CA SER A 38 6.21 -35.40 -14.04
C SER A 38 5.38 -34.76 -15.15
N PRO A 39 5.65 -33.51 -15.56
CA PRO A 39 5.01 -32.94 -16.74
C PRO A 39 5.46 -33.69 -18.00
N ILE A 40 4.51 -34.08 -18.84
CA ILE A 40 4.78 -34.46 -20.22
C ILE A 40 4.91 -33.16 -21.01
N ILE A 41 6.14 -32.79 -21.33
CA ILE A 41 6.43 -31.74 -22.30
C ILE A 41 6.30 -32.39 -23.68
N GLN A 42 5.24 -32.10 -24.42
CA GLN A 42 5.24 -32.37 -25.86
C GLN A 42 5.98 -31.24 -26.56
N ASN A 43 7.25 -31.50 -26.85
CA ASN A 43 8.07 -30.66 -27.69
C ASN A 43 7.62 -30.91 -29.14
N VAL A 44 6.91 -29.97 -29.76
CA VAL A 44 6.59 -30.06 -31.20
C VAL A 44 7.74 -29.42 -31.96
N ASN A 45 8.86 -30.15 -32.08
CA ASN A 45 9.93 -29.80 -32.99
C ASN A 45 10.35 -31.04 -33.77
N GLY A 46 9.81 -31.14 -34.99
CA GLY A 46 10.13 -32.23 -35.89
C GLY A 46 9.53 -32.03 -37.27
N ALA A 47 10.17 -31.21 -38.11
CA ALA A 47 10.18 -31.40 -39.57
C ALA A 47 11.27 -30.51 -40.20
N ARG A 48 12.24 -31.14 -40.87
CA ARG A 48 13.18 -30.46 -41.76
C ARG A 48 12.48 -30.12 -43.08
N GLY A 49 12.73 -28.91 -43.56
CA GLY A 49 12.74 -28.56 -44.98
C GLY A 49 11.40 -28.40 -45.68
N PHE A 50 10.77 -27.23 -45.56
CA PHE A 50 9.92 -26.59 -46.58
C PHE A 50 9.92 -25.06 -46.35
N PRO A 51 9.79 -24.23 -47.40
CA PRO A 51 9.79 -22.78 -47.27
C PRO A 51 8.57 -22.32 -46.46
N ARG A 52 8.79 -21.53 -45.41
CA ARG A 52 7.74 -20.96 -44.57
C ARG A 52 7.08 -19.79 -45.30
N SER A 53 5.78 -19.88 -45.55
CA SER A 53 4.92 -18.73 -45.83
C SER A 53 4.62 -17.99 -44.52
N ALA A 54 4.54 -16.66 -44.58
CA ALA A 54 4.15 -15.79 -43.46
C ALA A 54 2.84 -16.28 -42.82
N GLY A 55 2.90 -16.63 -41.54
CA GLY A 55 1.76 -17.06 -40.74
C GLY A 55 2.02 -16.74 -39.27
N ASP A 56 1.00 -16.20 -38.60
CA ASP A 56 1.06 -15.80 -37.19
C ASP A 56 1.27 -17.04 -36.29
N ASP A 57 2.35 -17.04 -35.51
CA ASP A 57 2.53 -18.01 -34.43
C ASP A 57 1.80 -17.51 -33.16
N SER A 58 1.09 -18.39 -32.47
CA SER A 58 0.48 -18.09 -31.17
C SER A 58 0.81 -19.17 -30.15
N VAL A 59 1.16 -18.73 -28.93
CA VAL A 59 1.44 -19.60 -27.79
C VAL A 59 0.31 -19.46 -26.78
N ARG A 60 -0.35 -20.57 -26.45
CA ARG A 60 -1.41 -20.63 -25.43
C ARG A 60 -0.85 -21.16 -24.12
N ILE A 61 -0.88 -20.34 -23.07
CA ILE A 61 -0.51 -20.76 -21.71
C ILE A 61 -1.79 -20.91 -20.90
N VAL A 62 -2.03 -22.12 -20.37
CA VAL A 62 -3.19 -22.42 -19.52
C VAL A 62 -2.72 -22.64 -18.09
N VAL A 63 -3.10 -21.73 -17.18
CA VAL A 63 -2.88 -21.89 -15.74
C VAL A 63 -4.21 -22.29 -15.09
N ARG A 64 -4.26 -23.42 -14.37
CA ARG A 64 -5.50 -23.90 -13.74
C ARG A 64 -5.78 -23.22 -12.40
N ASP A 65 -7.08 -23.11 -12.13
CA ASP A 65 -7.81 -22.37 -11.10
C ASP A 65 -7.88 -20.84 -11.28
N GLY A 66 -8.93 -20.38 -11.97
CA GLY A 66 -9.27 -18.96 -12.16
C GLY A 66 -8.82 -18.36 -13.50
N GLU A 67 -9.03 -19.12 -14.57
CA GLU A 67 -8.67 -18.90 -15.99
C GLU A 67 -8.20 -17.48 -16.37
N VAL A 68 -6.89 -17.33 -16.59
CA VAL A 68 -6.30 -16.20 -17.30
C VAL A 68 -5.76 -16.75 -18.61
N VAL A 69 -6.33 -16.31 -19.72
CA VAL A 69 -5.85 -16.62 -21.08
C VAL A 69 -4.86 -15.53 -21.47
N ILE A 70 -3.61 -15.90 -21.74
CA ILE A 70 -2.61 -15.00 -22.30
C ILE A 70 -2.39 -15.40 -23.76
N THR A 71 -2.78 -14.53 -24.67
CA THR A 71 -2.56 -14.69 -26.11
C THR A 71 -1.44 -13.76 -26.54
N VAL A 72 -0.28 -14.33 -26.88
CA VAL A 72 0.82 -13.56 -27.47
C VAL A 72 0.70 -13.64 -28.98
N ARG A 73 0.59 -12.48 -29.65
CA ARG A 73 0.63 -12.38 -31.12
C ARG A 73 1.93 -11.71 -31.54
N THR A 74 2.63 -12.31 -32.48
CA THR A 74 3.81 -11.70 -33.10
C THR A 74 3.49 -11.43 -34.56
N SER A 75 3.49 -10.17 -34.98
CA SER A 75 3.41 -9.80 -36.39
C SER A 75 4.82 -9.57 -36.94
N SER A 76 5.21 -10.23 -38.03
CA SER A 76 6.39 -9.82 -38.78
C SER A 76 6.03 -8.66 -39.71
N THR A 77 6.81 -7.61 -39.71
CA THR A 77 6.82 -6.59 -40.77
C THR A 77 8.16 -6.71 -41.51
N ASP A 78 8.14 -6.55 -42.83
CA ASP A 78 9.27 -6.83 -43.75
C ASP A 78 10.53 -5.98 -43.51
N ASP A 79 10.53 -5.06 -42.54
CA ASP A 79 11.62 -4.10 -42.30
C ASP A 79 12.58 -4.50 -41.16
N GLY A 80 12.64 -5.78 -40.80
CA GLY A 80 13.79 -6.36 -40.06
C GLY A 80 13.99 -5.94 -38.59
N ILE A 81 13.21 -5.01 -38.04
CA ILE A 81 13.25 -4.68 -36.61
C ILE A 81 11.82 -4.47 -36.09
N ALA A 82 11.17 -5.55 -35.67
CA ALA A 82 9.91 -5.48 -34.93
C ALA A 82 10.12 -5.95 -33.49
N ARG A 83 9.81 -5.08 -32.53
CA ARG A 83 9.69 -5.46 -31.12
C ARG A 83 8.35 -6.21 -30.94
N PRO A 84 8.32 -7.39 -30.30
CA PRO A 84 7.05 -8.07 -30.07
C PRO A 84 6.17 -7.22 -29.15
N LEU A 85 5.00 -6.81 -29.64
CA LEU A 85 4.00 -6.15 -28.83
C LEU A 85 3.23 -7.21 -28.04
N VAL A 86 3.63 -7.46 -26.80
CA VAL A 86 2.90 -8.37 -25.90
C VAL A 86 1.66 -7.64 -25.36
N ARG A 87 0.51 -7.89 -25.97
CA ARG A 87 -0.78 -7.40 -25.47
C ARG A 87 -1.44 -8.45 -24.60
N ILE A 88 -1.55 -8.19 -23.30
CA ILE A 88 -2.26 -9.06 -22.35
C ILE A 88 -3.71 -8.56 -22.27
N GLU A 89 -4.62 -9.26 -22.92
CA GLU A 89 -6.05 -9.00 -22.80
C GLU A 89 -6.71 -10.05 -21.90
N PRO A 90 -7.23 -9.68 -20.72
CA PRO A 90 -8.02 -10.61 -19.93
C PRO A 90 -9.35 -10.86 -20.64
N GLU A 91 -9.50 -12.03 -21.25
CA GLU A 91 -10.78 -12.47 -21.80
C GLU A 91 -11.70 -12.90 -20.66
N ILE A 92 -12.47 -11.94 -20.12
CA ILE A 92 -13.55 -12.24 -19.17
C ILE A 92 -14.72 -12.75 -20.01
N GLY A 93 -14.78 -14.07 -20.23
CA GLY A 93 -15.88 -14.70 -20.96
C GLY A 93 -17.23 -14.29 -20.36
N GLU A 94 -18.06 -13.60 -21.17
CA GLU A 94 -19.45 -13.31 -20.84
C GLU A 94 -20.27 -14.60 -20.88
N SER A 95 -20.12 -15.45 -19.86
CA SER A 95 -21.04 -16.56 -19.64
C SER A 95 -22.39 -16.00 -19.18
N ALA A 96 -23.42 -16.21 -19.99
CA ALA A 96 -24.80 -15.81 -19.72
C ALA A 96 -25.23 -16.13 -18.27
N PRO A 97 -26.08 -15.30 -17.64
CA PRO A 97 -26.47 -15.45 -16.24
C PRO A 97 -27.33 -16.70 -16.03
N SER A 98 -26.66 -17.83 -15.80
CA SER A 98 -27.29 -19.06 -15.34
C SER A 98 -27.87 -18.82 -13.95
N ARG A 99 -29.20 -18.83 -13.84
CA ARG A 99 -29.98 -18.78 -12.59
C ARG A 99 -29.80 -20.06 -11.74
N ARG A 100 -28.61 -20.65 -11.69
CA ARG A 100 -28.30 -21.69 -10.71
C ARG A 100 -28.16 -21.01 -9.36
N ARG A 101 -29.14 -21.24 -8.48
CA ARG A 101 -29.01 -21.01 -7.03
C ARG A 101 -27.65 -21.56 -6.61
N SER A 102 -26.72 -20.67 -6.29
CA SER A 102 -25.38 -21.01 -5.82
C SER A 102 -25.55 -21.78 -4.51
N ARG A 103 -25.59 -23.11 -4.60
CA ARG A 103 -25.29 -23.97 -3.46
C ARG A 103 -23.92 -23.50 -2.98
N GLY A 104 -23.87 -22.94 -1.77
CA GLY A 104 -22.72 -22.23 -1.23
C GLY A 104 -21.45 -23.01 -1.52
N ARG A 105 -20.62 -22.48 -2.44
CA ARG A 105 -19.31 -23.03 -2.72
C ARG A 105 -18.56 -22.97 -1.40
N ALA A 106 -18.29 -24.13 -0.80
CA ALA A 106 -17.48 -24.22 0.39
C ALA A 106 -16.15 -23.51 0.08
N LEU A 107 -15.92 -22.38 0.75
CA LEU A 107 -14.65 -21.68 0.65
C LEU A 107 -13.59 -22.65 1.13
N LEU A 108 -12.55 -22.88 0.31
CA LEU A 108 -11.41 -23.67 0.74
C LEU A 108 -10.86 -23.05 2.03
N PRO A 109 -10.46 -23.86 3.01
CA PRO A 109 -9.92 -23.36 4.26
C PRO A 109 -8.70 -22.49 3.95
N VAL A 110 -8.74 -21.24 4.42
CA VAL A 110 -7.60 -20.33 4.30
C VAL A 110 -6.49 -20.89 5.19
N PRO A 111 -5.26 -21.11 4.68
CA PRO A 111 -4.19 -21.69 5.48
C PRO A 111 -3.85 -20.78 6.66
N PHE A 112 -3.64 -21.38 7.83
CA PHE A 112 -3.13 -20.67 9.00
C PHE A 112 -1.67 -20.29 8.76
N VAL A 113 -1.38 -18.99 8.90
CA VAL A 113 -0.06 -18.38 8.70
C VAL A 113 0.66 -18.20 10.04
N GLY A 114 -0.07 -17.73 11.06
CA GLY A 114 0.49 -17.43 12.37
C GLY A 114 1.36 -16.17 12.42
N PHE A 115 2.13 -16.04 13.49
CA PHE A 115 2.98 -14.89 13.78
C PHE A 115 4.44 -15.29 13.89
N THR A 116 5.34 -14.34 13.66
CA THR A 116 6.77 -14.47 13.94
C THR A 116 7.33 -13.18 14.52
N THR A 117 8.45 -13.29 15.23
CA THR A 117 9.19 -12.16 15.77
C THR A 117 10.31 -11.78 14.81
N VAL A 118 10.43 -10.49 14.52
CA VAL A 118 11.51 -9.92 13.70
C VAL A 118 12.32 -8.91 14.52
N ALA A 119 13.57 -8.70 14.13
CA ALA A 119 14.45 -7.72 14.75
C ALA A 119 14.04 -6.29 14.38
N ALA A 120 14.45 -5.31 15.19
CA ALA A 120 14.37 -3.89 14.87
C ALA A 120 15.57 -3.17 15.53
N ASP A 121 15.89 -1.96 15.08
CA ASP A 121 16.95 -1.17 15.72
C ASP A 121 16.42 -0.51 17.01
N LYS A 122 16.88 -1.02 18.16
CA LYS A 122 16.53 -0.48 19.48
C LYS A 122 16.99 0.98 19.58
N MET A 123 16.06 1.88 19.90
CA MET A 123 16.37 3.29 20.13
C MET A 123 15.52 3.85 21.28
N GLY A 124 16.16 4.37 22.32
CA GLY A 124 15.47 4.86 23.52
C GLY A 124 14.47 3.84 24.07
N GLN A 125 13.20 4.24 24.13
CA GLN A 125 12.09 3.40 24.60
C GLN A 125 11.42 2.57 23.48
N GLY A 126 11.82 2.72 22.22
CA GLY A 126 11.36 1.86 21.13
C GLY A 126 11.77 0.40 21.35
N TYR A 127 11.19 -0.55 20.62
CA TYR A 127 11.51 -1.97 20.75
C TYR A 127 12.69 -2.37 19.85
N GLY A 128 13.47 -3.36 20.27
CA GLY A 128 14.53 -3.99 19.45
C GLY A 128 14.05 -5.22 18.67
N ASN A 129 12.77 -5.57 18.81
CA ASN A 129 12.08 -6.61 18.08
C ASN A 129 10.58 -6.38 18.20
N PHE A 130 9.80 -7.02 17.34
CA PHE A 130 8.34 -7.02 17.46
C PHE A 130 7.75 -8.23 16.73
N THR A 131 6.47 -8.50 16.96
CA THR A 131 5.75 -9.61 16.33
C THR A 131 4.88 -9.11 15.18
N LEU A 132 4.93 -9.80 14.05
CA LEU A 132 4.08 -9.55 12.87
C LEU A 132 3.66 -10.88 12.22
N ARG A 133 2.83 -10.81 11.18
CA ARG A 133 2.34 -11.99 10.45
C ARG A 133 3.48 -12.75 9.75
N ALA A 134 3.53 -14.07 9.90
CA ALA A 134 4.72 -14.84 9.50
C ALA A 134 5.08 -14.74 8.00
N ASP A 135 4.09 -14.67 7.11
CA ASP A 135 4.30 -14.55 5.66
C ASP A 135 4.81 -13.17 5.21
N LEU A 136 4.90 -12.19 6.12
CA LEU A 136 5.43 -10.85 5.84
C LEU A 136 6.82 -10.61 6.44
N ALA A 137 7.40 -11.62 7.10
CA ALA A 137 8.67 -11.48 7.80
C ALA A 137 9.82 -11.23 6.84
N GLU A 138 9.81 -11.88 5.68
CA GLU A 138 10.84 -11.73 4.64
C GLU A 138 10.82 -10.33 4.04
N SER A 139 9.64 -9.77 3.73
CA SER A 139 9.54 -8.42 3.17
C SER A 139 10.04 -7.38 4.17
N TYR A 140 9.72 -7.52 5.45
CA TYR A 140 10.27 -6.66 6.49
C TYR A 140 11.79 -6.85 6.67
N ALA A 141 12.27 -8.10 6.73
CA ALA A 141 13.69 -8.39 6.92
C ALA A 141 14.55 -7.85 5.77
N THR A 142 14.02 -7.87 4.54
CA THR A 142 14.66 -7.27 3.35
C THR A 142 14.85 -5.78 3.53
N VAL A 143 13.77 -5.02 3.85
CA VAL A 143 13.89 -3.58 4.12
C VAL A 143 14.84 -3.32 5.29
N HIS A 144 14.78 -4.13 6.36
CA HIS A 144 15.66 -3.96 7.50
C HIS A 144 17.12 -4.08 7.08
N ALA A 145 17.49 -5.10 6.31
CA ALA A 145 18.84 -5.30 5.81
C ALA A 145 19.30 -4.17 4.88
N GLU A 146 18.46 -3.73 3.93
CA GLU A 146 18.75 -2.59 3.04
C GLU A 146 18.99 -1.30 3.84
N VAL A 147 18.13 -1.00 4.82
CA VAL A 147 18.29 0.17 5.69
C VAL A 147 19.61 0.13 6.45
N LYS A 148 20.03 -1.05 6.93
CA LYS A 148 21.33 -1.22 7.61
C LYS A 148 22.50 -1.04 6.65
N ALA A 149 22.43 -1.61 5.45
CA ALA A 149 23.47 -1.47 4.43
C ALA A 149 23.67 0.00 4.03
N LEU A 150 22.58 0.77 3.95
CA LEU A 150 22.61 2.22 3.68
C LEU A 150 23.00 3.08 4.90
N GLY A 151 23.35 2.46 6.03
CA GLY A 151 23.83 3.16 7.22
C GLY A 151 22.74 3.86 8.05
N GLY A 152 21.48 3.48 7.84
CA GLY A 152 20.32 3.97 8.58
C GLY A 152 19.91 3.07 9.75
N VAL A 153 18.70 3.33 10.26
CA VAL A 153 18.07 2.54 11.33
C VAL A 153 16.58 2.33 11.04
N LEU A 154 16.06 1.14 11.34
CA LEU A 154 14.63 0.81 11.27
C LEU A 154 14.11 0.55 12.69
N THR A 155 13.66 1.62 13.35
CA THR A 155 13.19 1.57 14.73
C THR A 155 11.75 1.06 14.81
N SER A 156 11.27 0.71 16.01
CA SER A 156 9.90 0.22 16.18
C SER A 156 9.22 0.70 17.48
N SER A 157 7.92 1.00 17.40
CA SER A 157 6.98 1.10 18.53
C SER A 157 6.05 -0.12 18.62
N GLY A 158 6.31 -1.17 17.84
CA GLY A 158 5.53 -2.42 17.82
C GLY A 158 4.78 -2.62 16.50
N ALA A 159 4.00 -3.70 16.45
CA ALA A 159 3.25 -4.09 15.25
C ALA A 159 1.98 -4.88 15.59
N LEU A 160 2.08 -6.00 16.30
CA LEU A 160 0.90 -6.78 16.66
C LEU A 160 0.10 -6.13 17.79
N ARG A 161 -1.23 -6.00 17.61
CA ARG A 161 -2.17 -5.69 18.69
C ARG A 161 -2.96 -6.94 19.07
N SER A 162 -3.04 -7.22 20.37
CA SER A 162 -3.77 -8.38 20.88
C SER A 162 -5.28 -8.23 20.71
N LEU A 163 -5.98 -9.33 20.37
CA LEU A 163 -7.45 -9.40 20.36
C LEU A 163 -8.06 -9.41 21.77
N LYS A 164 -7.26 -9.68 22.81
CA LYS A 164 -7.72 -9.71 24.20
C LYS A 164 -7.78 -8.32 24.84
N GLU A 165 -7.14 -7.34 24.22
CA GLU A 165 -7.17 -5.99 24.75
C GLU A 165 -8.53 -5.33 24.49
N PRO A 166 -9.11 -4.62 25.48
CA PRO A 166 -10.34 -3.89 25.28
C PRO A 166 -10.25 -2.91 24.11
N ALA A 167 -11.29 -2.89 23.27
CA ALA A 167 -11.45 -1.86 22.26
C ALA A 167 -11.76 -0.53 22.96
N THR A 168 -10.81 0.42 22.94
CA THR A 168 -11.05 1.80 23.39
C THR A 168 -11.62 2.64 22.24
N PRO A 169 -12.34 3.75 22.51
CA PRO A 169 -12.87 4.62 21.45
C PRO A 169 -11.81 5.15 20.46
N GLY A 170 -10.55 5.25 20.87
CA GLY A 170 -9.43 5.67 20.00
C GLY A 170 -8.83 4.57 19.12
N ARG A 171 -9.30 3.32 19.25
CA ARG A 171 -8.82 2.17 18.49
C ARG A 171 -9.79 1.83 17.36
N SER A 172 -9.29 1.81 16.12
CA SER A 172 -10.08 1.32 14.99
C SER A 172 -10.43 -0.16 15.19
N LYS A 173 -11.71 -0.51 15.02
CA LYS A 173 -12.21 -1.89 15.04
C LYS A 173 -11.75 -2.73 13.85
N THR A 174 -11.06 -2.11 12.90
CA THR A 174 -10.58 -2.73 11.66
C THR A 174 -9.10 -2.44 11.39
N SER A 175 -8.33 -2.19 12.45
CA SER A 175 -6.89 -1.90 12.36
C SER A 175 -6.09 -3.12 11.88
N LEU A 176 -5.16 -2.90 10.95
CA LEU A 176 -4.28 -3.96 10.44
C LEU A 176 -3.25 -4.48 11.46
N HIS A 177 -3.02 -3.76 12.56
CA HIS A 177 -2.24 -4.29 13.69
C HIS A 177 -2.80 -5.59 14.26
N TYR A 178 -4.13 -5.77 14.24
CA TYR A 178 -4.73 -7.04 14.70
C TYR A 178 -4.40 -8.21 13.77
N THR A 179 -4.08 -7.95 12.51
CA THR A 179 -3.73 -8.99 11.52
C THR A 179 -2.23 -9.23 11.41
N GLY A 180 -1.40 -8.48 12.16
CA GLY A 180 0.06 -8.50 12.01
C GLY A 180 0.56 -7.92 10.67
N ARG A 181 -0.26 -7.11 9.99
CA ARG A 181 0.05 -6.49 8.69
C ARG A 181 0.41 -5.00 8.79
N ALA A 182 0.61 -4.48 10.01
CA ALA A 182 1.00 -3.10 10.23
C ALA A 182 2.19 -3.03 11.18
N ILE A 183 3.07 -2.08 10.93
CA ILE A 183 4.24 -1.76 11.76
C ILE A 183 4.19 -0.28 12.13
N ASP A 184 4.62 0.03 13.35
CA ASP A 184 4.87 1.39 13.79
C ASP A 184 6.37 1.58 14.00
N LEU A 185 6.95 2.60 13.38
CA LEU A 185 8.30 3.07 13.70
C LEU A 185 8.34 3.68 15.11
N PHE A 186 9.53 3.87 15.69
CA PHE A 186 9.60 4.49 17.03
C PHE A 186 9.12 5.95 16.96
N ILE A 187 8.03 6.29 17.65
CA ILE A 187 7.37 7.60 17.52
C ILE A 187 8.24 8.80 17.93
N ASN A 188 9.36 8.58 18.64
CA ASN A 188 10.26 9.66 19.05
C ASN A 188 11.47 9.81 18.11
N THR A 189 11.44 9.23 16.91
CA THR A 189 12.55 9.33 15.95
C THR A 189 12.24 10.17 14.73
N GLY A 190 11.10 10.88 14.72
CA GLY A 190 10.67 11.80 13.67
C GLY A 190 9.69 12.84 14.20
N MET A 191 9.67 14.02 13.56
CA MET A 191 8.88 15.20 13.96
C MET A 191 9.07 15.69 15.41
N GLN A 192 10.13 15.30 16.12
CA GLN A 192 10.47 15.78 17.47
C GLN A 192 11.45 16.95 17.43
N GLY A 193 12.37 16.98 16.46
CA GLY A 193 13.34 18.05 16.33
C GLY A 193 14.42 17.84 15.26
N ALA A 194 15.39 18.74 15.21
CA ALA A 194 16.42 18.76 14.17
C ALA A 194 17.38 17.55 14.20
N LEU A 195 17.40 16.77 15.29
CA LEU A 195 18.26 15.60 15.47
C LEU A 195 17.56 14.25 15.21
N ASP A 196 16.33 14.27 14.73
CA ASP A 196 15.57 13.07 14.44
C ASP A 196 16.30 12.13 13.48
N ARG A 197 16.10 10.81 13.63
CA ARG A 197 16.65 9.83 12.66
C ARG A 197 15.87 9.82 11.35
N TYR A 198 14.60 10.24 11.40
CA TYR A 198 13.74 10.37 10.25
C TYR A 198 13.42 11.84 10.00
N MET A 199 13.86 12.32 8.84
CA MET A 199 13.40 13.58 8.28
C MET A 199 12.04 13.34 7.63
N VAL A 200 10.99 13.94 8.19
CA VAL A 200 9.63 13.76 7.70
C VAL A 200 9.23 14.96 6.87
N THR A 201 8.83 14.75 5.62
CA THR A 201 8.32 15.81 4.75
C THR A 201 6.86 15.55 4.40
N ARG A 202 6.11 16.60 4.08
CA ARG A 202 4.77 16.45 3.53
C ARG A 202 4.88 16.10 2.06
N SER A 203 4.28 14.98 1.64
CA SER A 203 4.31 14.48 0.26
C SER A 203 2.98 14.60 -0.47
N GLY A 204 1.90 14.88 0.25
CA GLY A 204 0.57 14.99 -0.34
C GLY A 204 -0.56 15.08 0.69
N GLY A 205 -1.70 14.48 0.34
CA GLY A 205 -2.91 14.49 1.14
C GLY A 205 -3.59 15.87 1.24
N THR A 206 -4.59 15.96 2.11
CA THR A 206 -5.31 17.23 2.38
C THR A 206 -4.78 17.89 3.65
N ASP A 207 -5.17 19.13 3.94
CA ASP A 207 -4.85 19.75 5.24
C ASP A 207 -5.43 18.96 6.43
N SER A 208 -6.57 18.30 6.26
CA SER A 208 -7.16 17.44 7.29
C SER A 208 -6.52 16.06 7.38
N ASN A 209 -5.84 15.59 6.33
CA ASN A 209 -5.30 14.24 6.23
C ASN A 209 -4.01 14.27 5.39
N PRO A 210 -2.95 14.96 5.86
CA PRO A 210 -1.69 15.01 5.14
C PRO A 210 -1.08 13.61 5.00
N GLU A 211 -0.37 13.43 3.90
CA GLU A 211 0.48 12.26 3.66
C GLU A 211 1.94 12.66 3.85
N TRP A 212 2.72 11.76 4.44
CA TRP A 212 4.10 11.99 4.82
C TRP A 212 5.05 11.11 4.00
N LYS A 213 6.24 11.63 3.72
CA LYS A 213 7.36 10.87 3.16
C LYS A 213 8.54 10.97 4.12
N LEU A 214 9.18 9.84 4.37
CA LEU A 214 10.24 9.69 5.37
C LEU A 214 11.57 9.50 4.67
N TYR A 215 12.56 10.25 5.12
CA TYR A 215 13.96 10.08 4.72
C TYR A 215 14.77 9.69 5.95
N CYS A 216 15.47 8.56 5.88
CA CYS A 216 16.32 8.10 6.97
C CYS A 216 17.71 8.70 6.82
N VAL A 217 18.24 9.25 7.92
CA VAL A 217 19.60 9.78 7.96
C VAL A 217 20.60 8.64 7.90
N ALA A 218 21.48 8.65 6.90
CA ALA A 218 22.57 7.71 6.73
C ALA A 218 23.82 8.20 7.47
N ILE A 219 24.35 7.38 8.38
CA ILE A 219 25.48 7.79 9.25
C ILE A 219 26.72 6.94 9.00
N ALA A 220 26.55 5.65 8.78
CA ALA A 220 27.65 4.72 8.56
C ALA A 220 27.25 3.66 7.53
N PRO A 221 27.19 4.02 6.23
CA PRO A 221 26.87 3.05 5.18
C PRO A 221 27.91 1.92 5.13
N LEU A 222 27.44 0.69 4.94
CA LEU A 222 28.27 -0.51 4.86
C LEU A 222 28.67 -0.73 3.40
N VAL A 223 29.66 0.03 2.91
CA VAL A 223 30.04 0.06 1.48
C VAL A 223 30.46 -1.27 0.87
N ASN A 224 30.78 -2.28 1.69
CA ASN A 224 31.14 -3.63 1.25
C ASN A 224 29.98 -4.64 1.37
N ASP A 225 28.81 -4.21 1.83
CA ASP A 225 27.61 -5.05 1.92
C ASP A 225 26.98 -5.20 0.53
N PRO A 226 26.61 -6.41 0.08
CA PRO A 226 26.01 -6.61 -1.25
C PRO A 226 24.66 -5.90 -1.43
N LEU A 227 24.00 -5.47 -0.35
CA LEU A 227 22.76 -4.69 -0.40
C LEU A 227 23.02 -3.17 -0.42
N TYR A 228 24.27 -2.73 -0.30
CA TYR A 228 24.62 -1.32 -0.40
C TYR A 228 24.45 -0.81 -1.83
N GLN A 229 23.62 0.23 -1.99
CA GLN A 229 23.35 0.89 -3.26
C GLN A 229 23.63 2.39 -3.10
N ALA A 230 24.78 2.83 -3.61
CA ALA A 230 25.25 4.20 -3.43
C ALA A 230 24.29 5.24 -4.04
N GLU A 231 23.62 4.89 -5.14
CA GLU A 231 22.66 5.70 -5.87
C GLU A 231 21.39 6.03 -5.08
N LEU A 232 21.09 5.28 -4.02
CA LEU A 232 19.95 5.55 -3.14
C LEU A 232 20.27 6.60 -2.07
N ILE A 233 21.56 6.93 -1.89
CA ILE A 233 22.02 7.90 -0.90
C ILE A 233 22.16 9.27 -1.56
N GLU A 234 21.47 10.24 -0.99
CA GLU A 234 21.52 11.65 -1.38
C GLU A 234 22.17 12.47 -0.26
N GLU A 235 22.93 13.50 -0.64
CA GLU A 235 23.32 14.58 0.27
C GLU A 235 22.58 15.85 -0.13
N GLY A 236 21.87 16.46 0.82
CA GLY A 236 21.10 17.65 0.50
C GLY A 236 20.33 18.23 1.67
N GLU A 237 19.49 19.22 1.36
CA GLU A 237 18.63 19.90 2.32
C GLU A 237 17.15 19.58 2.06
N LEU A 238 16.42 19.27 3.13
CA LEU A 238 14.99 19.04 3.10
C LEU A 238 14.25 19.96 4.07
N ASP A 239 13.06 20.38 3.65
CA ASP A 239 12.08 21.07 4.50
C ASP A 239 11.33 20.04 5.35
N CYS A 240 11.79 19.86 6.60
CA CYS A 240 11.31 18.83 7.51
C CYS A 240 10.19 19.37 8.41
N ALA A 241 9.15 18.56 8.61
CA ALA A 241 8.08 18.85 9.56
C ALA A 241 8.51 18.51 11.00
N ILE A 242 8.41 19.48 11.90
CA ILE A 242 8.50 19.29 13.35
C ILE A 242 7.12 19.55 13.93
N TRP A 243 6.55 18.58 14.66
CA TRP A 243 5.17 18.69 15.11
C TRP A 243 5.02 19.76 16.19
N GLU A 244 3.96 20.55 16.05
CA GLU A 244 3.61 21.61 16.99
C GLU A 244 2.13 21.55 17.32
N LYS A 245 1.82 21.52 18.62
CA LYS A 245 0.44 21.45 19.09
C LYS A 245 -0.33 22.72 18.70
N GLY A 246 -1.44 22.54 18.01
CA GLY A 246 -2.39 23.59 17.62
C GLY A 246 -2.20 24.08 16.19
N THR A 247 -0.96 24.09 15.69
CA THR A 247 -0.64 24.46 14.29
C THR A 247 -0.50 23.23 13.40
N GLY A 248 -0.07 22.10 13.96
CA GLY A 248 0.22 20.87 13.24
C GLY A 248 1.72 20.65 13.13
N TYR A 249 2.41 21.41 12.30
CA TYR A 249 3.87 21.37 12.24
C TYR A 249 4.45 22.72 11.85
N ALA A 250 5.68 22.97 12.28
CA ALA A 250 6.57 23.96 11.69
C ALA A 250 7.53 23.27 10.72
N THR A 251 7.98 24.01 9.71
CA THR A 251 9.00 23.54 8.78
C THR A 251 10.37 23.98 9.27
N VAL A 252 11.30 23.03 9.38
CA VAL A 252 12.72 23.28 9.66
C VAL A 252 13.54 22.75 8.50
N ARG A 253 14.36 23.60 7.90
CA ARG A 253 15.29 23.20 6.86
C ARG A 253 16.46 22.46 7.48
N ARG A 254 16.74 21.24 6.99
CA ARG A 254 17.78 20.37 7.53
C ARG A 254 18.64 19.79 6.42
N ARG A 255 19.96 19.91 6.56
CA ARG A 255 20.95 19.25 5.70
C ARG A 255 21.35 17.91 6.30
N ALA A 256 21.43 16.86 5.46
CA ALA A 256 21.93 15.55 5.85
C ALA A 256 22.38 14.73 4.63
N THR A 257 23.05 13.61 4.89
CA THR A 257 23.12 12.46 3.98
C THR A 257 21.98 11.51 4.32
N TYR A 258 21.16 11.13 3.36
CA TYR A 258 19.91 10.41 3.61
C TYR A 258 19.47 9.55 2.42
N PHE A 259 18.49 8.68 2.65
CA PHE A 259 17.80 7.92 1.61
C PHE A 259 16.30 7.89 1.92
N CYS A 260 15.46 7.62 0.92
CA CYS A 260 14.02 7.57 1.13
C CYS A 260 13.55 6.22 1.73
N LEU A 261 13.28 6.21 3.03
CA LEU A 261 12.75 5.03 3.74
C LEU A 261 11.35 4.65 3.25
N THR A 262 10.51 5.63 2.90
CA THR A 262 9.16 5.33 2.38
C THR A 262 9.22 4.55 1.08
N ASP A 263 10.19 4.85 0.20
CA ASP A 263 10.31 4.17 -1.09
C ASP A 263 10.83 2.73 -0.91
N LEU A 264 11.79 2.49 0.00
CA LEU A 264 12.24 1.14 0.37
C LEU A 264 11.12 0.28 0.96
N LEU A 265 10.36 0.83 1.92
CA LEU A 265 9.20 0.16 2.50
C LEU A 265 8.15 -0.17 1.42
N ALA A 266 7.85 0.78 0.54
CA ALA A 266 6.86 0.61 -0.52
C ALA A 266 7.27 -0.47 -1.54
N ALA A 267 8.57 -0.58 -1.88
CA ALA A 267 9.10 -1.63 -2.74
C ALA A 267 8.81 -3.04 -2.19
N GLN A 268 8.75 -3.16 -0.86
CA GLN A 268 8.41 -4.38 -0.13
C GLN A 268 6.94 -4.43 0.31
N GLY A 269 6.06 -3.63 -0.30
CA GLY A 269 4.61 -3.64 -0.08
C GLY A 269 4.13 -2.93 1.18
N TRP A 270 5.01 -2.29 1.95
CA TRP A 270 4.67 -1.53 3.16
C TRP A 270 4.36 -0.08 2.81
N LEU A 271 3.07 0.28 2.88
CA LEU A 271 2.59 1.60 2.49
C LEU A 271 2.22 2.45 3.70
N PRO A 272 2.56 3.75 3.72
CA PRO A 272 2.16 4.64 4.79
C PRO A 272 0.65 4.88 4.80
N ILE A 273 0.12 5.35 5.92
CA ILE A 273 -1.25 5.88 6.00
C ILE A 273 -1.25 7.40 6.15
N PRO A 274 -2.30 8.09 5.69
CA PRO A 274 -2.44 9.51 5.97
C PRO A 274 -2.69 9.75 7.46
N ALA A 275 -2.30 10.94 7.92
CA ALA A 275 -2.65 11.42 9.25
C ALA A 275 -4.18 11.44 9.48
N ARG A 276 -4.60 11.31 10.74
CA ARG A 276 -6.00 11.44 11.14
C ARG A 276 -6.42 12.91 11.21
N LYS A 277 -7.73 13.16 11.21
CA LYS A 277 -8.30 14.53 11.14
C LYS A 277 -7.89 15.47 12.28
N ASP A 278 -7.53 14.93 13.44
CA ASP A 278 -7.13 15.66 14.65
C ASP A 278 -5.61 15.79 14.81
N TRP A 279 -4.82 15.50 13.77
CA TRP A 279 -3.35 15.52 13.81
C TRP A 279 -2.75 16.85 14.30
N LYS A 280 -3.43 17.98 14.09
CA LYS A 280 -2.97 19.30 14.56
C LYS A 280 -2.95 19.44 16.08
N THR A 281 -3.78 18.69 16.81
CA THR A 281 -3.91 18.80 18.27
C THR A 281 -3.49 17.54 19.01
N ASN A 282 -3.28 16.44 18.28
CA ASN A 282 -2.89 15.14 18.79
C ASN A 282 -1.70 14.59 18.00
N TYR A 283 -0.53 14.53 18.62
CA TYR A 283 0.69 14.03 17.99
C TYR A 283 0.50 12.61 17.44
N LEU A 284 -0.17 11.73 18.21
CA LEU A 284 -0.45 10.34 17.81
C LEU A 284 -1.37 10.22 16.59
N SER A 285 -2.00 11.30 16.17
CA SER A 285 -2.79 11.35 14.94
C SER A 285 -1.98 11.74 13.72
N CYS A 286 -0.69 12.05 13.84
CA CYS A 286 0.17 12.32 12.68
C CYS A 286 0.41 11.07 11.84
N GLU A 287 0.51 9.89 12.46
CA GLU A 287 0.64 8.59 11.78
C GLU A 287 1.82 8.48 10.79
N TRP A 288 2.81 9.37 10.86
CA TRP A 288 3.99 9.32 9.98
C TRP A 288 4.79 8.02 10.18
N TRP A 289 4.69 7.42 11.37
CA TRP A 289 5.39 6.18 11.73
C TRP A 289 4.66 4.91 11.29
N HIS A 290 3.41 5.00 10.82
CA HIS A 290 2.55 3.83 10.62
C HIS A 290 2.57 3.37 9.16
N PHE A 291 2.99 2.12 8.95
CA PHE A 291 3.01 1.46 7.65
C PHE A 291 2.19 0.17 7.67
N GLN A 292 1.55 -0.15 6.56
CA GLN A 292 0.70 -1.33 6.42
C GLN A 292 0.93 -2.06 5.10
N HIS A 293 0.91 -3.39 5.15
CA HIS A 293 1.17 -4.26 4.01
C HIS A 293 -0.13 -4.76 3.36
N HIS A 294 -0.37 -4.39 2.10
CA HIS A 294 -1.67 -4.63 1.43
C HIS A 294 -1.67 -5.86 0.53
N THR A 295 -0.53 -6.50 0.30
CA THR A 295 -0.42 -7.64 -0.62
C THR A 295 -1.39 -8.75 -0.24
N GLY A 296 -2.12 -9.24 -1.26
CA GLY A 296 -3.17 -10.24 -1.13
C GLY A 296 -4.55 -9.70 -0.74
N LEU A 297 -4.67 -8.42 -0.36
CA LEU A 297 -5.97 -7.80 -0.06
C LEU A 297 -6.65 -7.32 -1.34
N VAL A 298 -7.83 -7.87 -1.62
CA VAL A 298 -8.61 -7.56 -2.83
C VAL A 298 -9.81 -6.71 -2.46
N THR A 299 -9.90 -5.53 -3.07
CA THR A 299 -11.00 -4.57 -2.84
C THR A 299 -12.36 -5.22 -3.08
N GLY A 300 -13.28 -5.03 -2.13
CA GLY A 300 -14.63 -5.59 -2.21
C GLY A 300 -14.71 -7.10 -1.94
N ARG A 301 -13.58 -7.80 -1.74
CA ARG A 301 -13.53 -9.26 -1.58
C ARG A 301 -12.92 -9.71 -0.26
N SER A 302 -11.74 -9.20 0.10
CA SER A 302 -11.10 -9.58 1.37
C SER A 302 -11.91 -9.06 2.55
N ARG A 303 -12.23 -9.94 3.51
CA ARG A 303 -12.93 -9.58 4.74
C ARG A 303 -11.99 -9.56 5.92
N PHE A 304 -12.25 -8.66 6.86
CA PHE A 304 -11.38 -8.45 8.01
C PHE A 304 -11.34 -9.70 8.91
N GLY A 305 -12.48 -10.36 9.13
CA GLY A 305 -12.55 -11.61 9.87
C GLY A 305 -11.72 -12.74 9.23
N ASP A 306 -11.71 -12.84 7.90
CA ASP A 306 -10.95 -13.86 7.18
C ASP A 306 -9.43 -13.63 7.32
N GLU A 307 -8.99 -12.37 7.35
CA GLU A 307 -7.59 -12.02 7.65
C GLU A 307 -7.20 -12.32 9.10
N LEU A 308 -8.12 -12.13 10.05
CA LEU A 308 -7.86 -12.48 11.45
C LEU A 308 -7.76 -14.00 11.66
N LEU A 309 -8.59 -14.79 10.96
CA LEU A 309 -8.58 -16.25 11.06
C LEU A 309 -7.29 -16.90 10.51
N GLN A 310 -6.51 -16.17 9.72
CA GLN A 310 -5.20 -16.62 9.24
C GLN A 310 -4.13 -16.59 10.35
N VAL A 311 -4.35 -15.85 11.44
CA VAL A 311 -3.32 -15.63 12.47
C VAL A 311 -3.82 -15.84 13.90
N TRP A 312 -5.13 -15.86 14.12
CA TRP A 312 -5.76 -16.11 15.41
C TRP A 312 -6.70 -17.31 15.36
N SER A 313 -6.96 -17.92 16.52
CA SER A 313 -7.98 -18.96 16.64
C SER A 313 -9.38 -18.39 16.39
N ALA A 314 -10.27 -19.22 15.83
CA ALA A 314 -11.65 -18.84 15.56
C ALA A 314 -12.40 -18.37 16.83
N GLU A 315 -12.07 -18.95 17.98
CA GLU A 315 -12.63 -18.56 19.27
C GLU A 315 -12.28 -17.10 19.63
N LEU A 316 -11.00 -16.72 19.53
CA LEU A 316 -10.55 -15.36 19.82
C LEU A 316 -11.13 -14.35 18.82
N VAL A 317 -11.19 -14.70 17.54
CA VAL A 317 -11.79 -13.84 16.50
C VAL A 317 -13.25 -13.57 16.82
N ARG A 318 -14.03 -14.60 17.16
CA ARG A 318 -15.45 -14.48 17.50
C ARG A 318 -15.67 -13.64 18.77
N ALA A 319 -14.79 -13.75 19.76
CA ALA A 319 -14.89 -13.00 21.02
C ALA A 319 -14.38 -11.55 20.94
N SER A 320 -13.70 -11.17 19.86
CA SER A 320 -12.98 -9.88 19.76
C SER A 320 -13.85 -8.62 19.74
N GLY A 321 -15.13 -8.72 19.36
CA GLY A 321 -16.01 -7.55 19.16
C GLY A 321 -15.59 -6.62 18.01
N LEU A 322 -14.65 -7.05 17.17
CA LEU A 322 -14.19 -6.33 15.98
C LEU A 322 -15.22 -6.44 14.84
N MET A 323 -15.07 -5.61 13.81
CA MET A 323 -15.97 -5.60 12.66
C MET A 323 -15.58 -6.70 11.66
N LEU A 324 -15.88 -7.95 11.99
CA LEU A 324 -15.45 -9.12 11.21
C LEU A 324 -15.95 -9.11 9.75
N ASP A 325 -17.12 -8.52 9.51
CA ASP A 325 -17.72 -8.41 8.17
C ASP A 325 -17.19 -7.24 7.34
N ALA A 326 -16.29 -6.42 7.90
CA ALA A 326 -15.70 -5.31 7.16
C ALA A 326 -14.93 -5.82 5.94
N VAL A 327 -15.05 -5.11 4.83
CA VAL A 327 -14.45 -5.48 3.55
C VAL A 327 -13.35 -4.49 3.19
N TRP A 328 -12.27 -4.99 2.60
CA TRP A 328 -11.16 -4.15 2.14
C TRP A 328 -11.64 -3.14 1.09
N ALA A 329 -11.36 -1.87 1.31
CA ALA A 329 -11.74 -0.76 0.43
C ALA A 329 -10.53 -0.09 -0.22
N GLY A 330 -9.44 -0.84 -0.44
CA GLY A 330 -8.21 -0.36 -1.07
C GLY A 330 -7.18 0.27 -0.14
N ARG A 331 -7.60 0.90 0.97
CA ARG A 331 -6.68 1.45 2.00
C ARG A 331 -7.03 1.06 3.43
N SER A 332 -8.26 0.62 3.66
CA SER A 332 -8.78 0.28 4.98
C SER A 332 -9.95 -0.68 4.85
N PHE A 333 -10.19 -1.48 5.88
CA PHE A 333 -11.40 -2.27 6.01
C PHE A 333 -12.56 -1.38 6.46
N ARG A 334 -13.67 -1.42 5.72
CA ARG A 334 -14.88 -0.62 5.97
C ARG A 334 -16.08 -1.53 6.15
N ALA A 335 -17.09 -1.04 6.87
CA ALA A 335 -18.39 -1.70 6.89
C ALA A 335 -18.83 -1.95 5.43
N PRO A 336 -19.34 -3.14 5.09
CA PRO A 336 -19.86 -3.37 3.76
C PRO A 336 -20.90 -2.28 3.50
N ALA A 337 -20.86 -1.69 2.30
CA ALA A 337 -21.91 -0.78 1.89
C ALA A 337 -23.23 -1.52 2.14
N ARG A 338 -24.09 -0.96 3.01
CA ARG A 338 -25.44 -1.50 3.17
C ARG A 338 -25.94 -1.62 1.75
N ALA A 339 -26.27 -2.84 1.31
CA ALA A 339 -26.97 -3.04 0.07
C ALA A 339 -28.13 -2.06 0.15
N VAL A 340 -28.03 -0.96 -0.61
CA VAL A 340 -29.13 -0.02 -0.71
C VAL A 340 -30.19 -0.91 -1.25
N ALA A 341 -31.15 -1.29 -0.40
CA ALA A 341 -32.24 -2.14 -0.80
C ALA A 341 -32.80 -1.42 -2.00
N VAL A 342 -32.55 -1.96 -3.19
CA VAL A 342 -33.03 -1.39 -4.43
C VAL A 342 -34.51 -1.46 -4.21
N ARG A 343 -35.12 -0.34 -3.79
CA ARG A 343 -36.55 -0.21 -3.67
C ARG A 343 -37.01 -0.54 -5.06
N SER A 344 -37.55 -1.75 -5.23
CA SER A 344 -38.13 -2.17 -6.50
C SER A 344 -39.01 -1.00 -6.95
N PRO A 345 -38.72 -0.38 -8.10
CA PRO A 345 -39.50 0.76 -8.53
C PRO A 345 -40.94 0.27 -8.70
N ASN A 346 -41.80 0.73 -7.78
CA ASN A 346 -43.26 0.65 -7.80
C ASN A 346 -43.89 -0.48 -8.63
N LEU A 347 -44.16 -1.61 -7.98
CA LEU A 347 -45.40 -2.37 -8.24
C LEU A 347 -46.59 -1.70 -7.53
N SER A 348 -46.71 -0.38 -7.66
CA SER A 348 -47.82 0.41 -7.08
C SER A 348 -48.51 1.28 -8.14
N LEU A 349 -48.71 0.71 -9.33
CA LEU A 349 -49.64 1.21 -10.34
C LEU A 349 -50.89 0.34 -10.37
N GLU A 350 -51.50 0.03 -9.23
CA GLU A 350 -52.84 -0.58 -9.24
C GLU A 350 -53.64 -0.45 -7.92
N ARG A 351 -53.60 0.73 -7.28
CA ARG A 351 -54.70 1.12 -6.38
C ARG A 351 -55.27 2.47 -6.77
N SER A 352 -56.14 2.34 -7.76
CA SER A 352 -57.18 3.27 -8.16
C SER A 352 -58.00 3.79 -6.96
N ALA A 353 -58.26 5.09 -7.01
CA ALA A 353 -59.45 5.80 -6.53
C ALA A 353 -60.04 5.46 -5.14
N ARG A 354 -59.73 6.31 -4.14
CA ARG A 354 -60.75 6.73 -3.16
C ARG A 354 -60.58 8.20 -2.74
N THR A 355 -61.29 9.01 -3.50
CA THR A 355 -62.01 10.25 -3.14
C THR A 355 -61.85 10.81 -1.71
N THR A 356 -61.26 12.01 -1.67
CA THR A 356 -61.71 13.24 -1.00
C THR A 356 -62.29 13.19 0.43
N LYS A 357 -61.63 13.91 1.35
CA LYS A 357 -62.27 15.02 2.10
C LYS A 357 -61.23 15.98 2.68
N ARG A 358 -61.20 17.20 2.12
CA ARG A 358 -60.54 18.38 2.68
C ARG A 358 -61.22 18.74 4.01
N ARG A 359 -60.45 19.07 5.04
CA ARG A 359 -60.89 19.88 6.18
C ARG A 359 -59.89 21.03 6.42
N PRO A 360 -60.35 22.21 6.86
CA PRO A 360 -59.60 23.46 6.73
C PRO A 360 -58.55 23.68 7.82
N LYS A 361 -57.63 24.58 7.47
CA LYS A 361 -56.67 25.28 8.33
C LYS A 361 -57.33 25.86 9.58
N GLU A 362 -56.69 25.66 10.72
CA GLU A 362 -56.85 26.52 11.88
C GLU A 362 -55.47 27.02 12.35
N SER A 363 -55.52 28.25 12.82
CA SER A 363 -54.47 29.25 12.86
C SER A 363 -53.83 29.39 14.24
N ALA A 364 -52.66 30.05 14.23
CA ALA A 364 -52.15 30.98 15.24
C ALA A 364 -51.31 30.45 16.43
N ARG A 365 -49.99 30.75 16.34
CA ARG A 365 -49.11 31.55 17.27
C ARG A 365 -48.98 31.13 18.76
N PRO A 366 -47.98 31.64 19.52
CA PRO A 366 -46.76 32.39 19.19
C PRO A 366 -45.46 31.84 19.83
N ALA A 367 -44.37 32.53 19.49
CA ALA A 367 -43.01 32.42 19.99
C ALA A 367 -42.87 32.51 21.53
N GLN A 368 -41.87 31.79 22.07
CA GLN A 368 -41.25 32.15 23.34
C GLN A 368 -39.74 32.31 23.18
N GLN A 369 -39.30 33.49 23.61
CA GLN A 369 -37.98 34.08 23.55
C GLN A 369 -36.96 33.42 24.49
N GLN A 370 -35.72 33.41 24.00
CA GLN A 370 -34.49 33.79 24.68
C GLN A 370 -34.54 34.02 26.21
N ARG A 371 -33.65 33.31 26.92
CA ARG A 371 -32.62 33.89 27.82
C ARG A 371 -31.87 32.76 28.55
N LYS A 372 -30.66 32.42 28.08
CA LYS A 372 -29.65 31.80 28.95
C LYS A 372 -28.44 32.72 29.06
N ARG A 373 -28.29 33.21 30.29
CA ARG A 373 -27.32 34.20 30.76
C ARG A 373 -25.89 33.67 30.62
N ARG A 374 -25.05 34.44 29.92
CA ARG A 374 -23.59 34.41 30.10
C ARG A 374 -23.28 34.91 31.51
N ARG A 375 -22.69 34.07 32.37
CA ARG A 375 -21.96 34.52 33.55
C ARG A 375 -20.48 34.60 33.17
N ALA A 376 -19.98 35.83 33.11
CA ALA A 376 -18.56 36.11 33.20
C ALA A 376 -18.05 35.67 34.58
N ARG A 377 -16.92 34.95 34.63
CA ARG A 377 -16.10 34.84 35.83
C ARG A 377 -14.87 35.72 35.64
N PRO A 378 -14.56 36.63 36.57
CA PRO A 378 -13.33 37.41 36.55
C PRO A 378 -12.13 36.54 36.94
N GLY A 379 -10.96 36.98 36.50
CA GLY A 379 -9.70 36.26 36.61
C GLY A 379 -9.18 36.03 38.02
N LYS A 380 -8.19 35.16 38.10
CA LYS A 380 -7.18 35.17 39.15
C LYS A 380 -5.81 35.35 38.50
N ALA A 381 -5.16 36.42 38.94
CA ALA A 381 -3.76 36.69 38.73
C ALA A 381 -2.89 35.79 39.65
N ALA A 382 -1.65 35.60 39.19
CA ALA A 382 -0.39 35.47 39.94
C ALA A 382 -0.30 34.44 41.08
N ASN A 383 0.60 33.46 40.90
CA ASN A 383 1.94 33.48 41.50
C ASN A 383 2.93 32.79 40.56
#